data_AF-K1RXV2-F1
#
_entry.id   AF-K1RXV2-F1
#
_cell.length_a   1.000
_cell.length_b   1.000
_cell.length_c   1.000
_cell.angle_alpha   90.00
_cell.angle_beta   90.00
_cell.angle_gamma   90.00
#
_symmetry.space_group_name_H-M   'P 1'
#
loop_
_entity.id
_entity.type
_entity.pdbx_description
1 polymer ?
#
loop_
_entity_poly.entity_id
_entity_poly.type
_entity_poly.pdbx_seq_one_letter_code
_entity_poly.pdbx_strand_id
1 'polypeptide(L)'
;MPVGIAGIESVNVSDDIKIGTAKADEHIDNYIKTLQALGEADIHVVCYNFMPVFDWTRSELARERADGSTVLAYNQDTVDMIDPEHMKESVAKMSNGFVMPGWEPERLDRLKELFEMYKDVDAEKLFNNLVYFLEAIGPVCEKYDIK
;
A
#
# COMPACT_ATOMS: atom_id res chain seq x y z
N MET A 1 8.53 -1.02 32.33
CA MET A 1 8.35 0.20 31.53
C MET A 1 6.94 0.16 30.95
N PRO A 2 6.16 1.26 30.97
CA PRO A 2 4.88 1.29 30.29
C PRO A 2 5.08 1.12 28.77
N VAL A 3 4.13 0.50 28.09
CA VAL A 3 4.10 0.36 26.63
C VAL A 3 3.70 1.71 26.02
N GLY A 4 4.38 2.14 24.96
CA GLY A 4 4.07 3.35 24.21
C GLY A 4 3.98 3.06 22.70
N ILE A 5 3.52 4.04 21.92
CA ILE A 5 3.47 3.94 20.46
C ILE A 5 4.87 4.25 19.91
N ALA A 6 5.52 3.25 19.32
CA ALA A 6 6.87 3.42 18.76
C ALA A 6 6.87 4.01 17.33
N GLY A 7 5.75 3.89 16.61
CA GLY A 7 5.60 4.36 15.24
C GLY A 7 4.25 3.94 14.64
N ILE A 8 3.97 4.45 13.44
CA ILE A 8 2.76 4.12 12.67
C ILE A 8 3.15 3.32 11.43
N GLU A 9 2.56 2.14 11.26
CA GLU A 9 2.64 1.35 10.03
C GLU A 9 1.20 0.96 9.61
N SER A 10 0.59 1.64 8.63
CA SER A 10 1.10 2.73 7.78
C SER A 10 0.22 3.98 7.80
N VAL A 11 0.78 5.11 7.36
CA VAL A 11 -0.04 6.20 6.80
C VAL A 11 -0.13 5.94 5.29
N ASN A 12 -1.34 5.70 4.80
CA ASN A 12 -1.54 5.27 3.43
C ASN A 12 -1.35 6.41 2.42
N VAL A 13 -0.53 6.16 1.40
CA VAL A 13 -0.39 7.05 0.25
C VAL A 13 -1.48 6.71 -0.76
N SER A 14 -2.36 7.68 -1.04
CA SER A 14 -3.49 7.48 -1.96
C SER A 14 -3.04 7.24 -3.41
N ASP A 15 -3.86 6.55 -4.19
CA ASP A 15 -3.59 6.32 -5.62
C ASP A 15 -3.54 7.63 -6.43
N ASP A 16 -4.30 8.66 -6.05
CA ASP A 16 -4.22 9.98 -6.70
C ASP A 16 -2.80 10.59 -6.64
N ILE A 17 -2.09 10.40 -5.53
CA ILE A 17 -0.68 10.82 -5.37
C ILE A 17 0.22 9.96 -6.25
N LYS A 18 0.05 8.63 -6.20
CA LYS A 18 0.87 7.67 -6.96
C LYS A 18 0.74 7.87 -8.47
N ILE A 19 -0.46 8.18 -8.95
CA ILE A 19 -0.78 8.41 -10.37
C ILE A 19 -0.43 9.85 -10.80
N GLY A 20 -0.49 10.81 -9.87
CA GLY A 20 -0.34 12.24 -10.17
C GLY A 20 -1.59 12.84 -10.80
N THR A 21 -2.77 12.54 -10.23
CA THR A 21 -4.04 13.11 -10.72
C THR A 21 -4.21 14.56 -10.25
N ALA A 22 -5.26 15.24 -10.73
CA ALA A 22 -5.61 16.59 -10.27
C ALA A 22 -5.94 16.69 -8.76
N LYS A 23 -6.12 15.55 -8.06
CA LYS A 23 -6.37 15.49 -6.61
C LYS A 23 -5.10 15.24 -5.78
N ALA A 24 -3.95 15.03 -6.42
CA ALA A 24 -2.71 14.71 -5.73
C ALA A 24 -2.39 15.74 -4.64
N ASP A 25 -2.45 17.04 -4.97
CA ASP A 25 -2.12 18.13 -4.03
C ASP A 25 -3.05 18.14 -2.81
N GLU A 26 -4.35 17.97 -3.00
CA GLU A 26 -5.32 17.89 -1.89
C GLU A 26 -4.99 16.71 -0.97
N HIS A 27 -4.65 15.56 -1.53
CA HIS A 27 -4.31 14.38 -0.76
C HIS A 27 -2.95 14.50 -0.07
N ILE A 28 -1.97 15.17 -0.69
CA ILE A 28 -0.68 15.51 -0.06
C ILE A 28 -0.90 16.44 1.12
N ASP A 29 -1.75 17.46 0.99
CA ASP A 29 -2.09 18.36 2.09
C ASP A 29 -2.71 17.60 3.28
N ASN A 30 -3.56 16.62 3.00
CA ASN A 30 -4.14 15.76 4.04
C ASN A 30 -3.09 14.83 4.68
N TYR A 31 -2.14 14.33 3.90
CA TYR A 31 -1.01 13.54 4.41
C TYR A 31 -0.13 14.40 5.32
N ILE A 32 0.20 15.63 4.91
CA ILE A 32 0.95 16.61 5.70
C ILE A 32 0.24 16.89 7.03
N LYS A 33 -1.07 17.16 7.02
CA LYS A 33 -1.86 17.36 8.25
C LYS A 33 -1.80 16.14 9.18
N THR A 34 -1.79 14.93 8.61
CA THR A 34 -1.64 13.70 9.39
C THR A 34 -0.27 13.64 10.06
N LEU A 35 0.81 13.94 9.32
CA LEU A 35 2.17 14.01 9.88
C LEU A 35 2.29 15.07 10.97
N GLN A 36 1.65 16.24 10.81
CA GLN A 36 1.61 17.27 11.85
C GLN A 36 0.95 16.75 13.13
N ALA A 37 -0.20 16.10 13.02
CA ALA A 37 -0.91 15.54 14.17
C ALA A 37 -0.10 14.43 14.88
N LEU A 38 0.63 13.61 14.12
CA LEU A 38 1.51 12.58 14.68
C LEU A 38 2.70 13.20 15.43
N GLY A 39 3.33 14.21 14.84
CA GLY A 39 4.42 14.94 15.48
C GLY A 39 3.98 15.67 16.76
N GLU A 40 2.79 16.28 16.75
CA GLU A 40 2.19 16.89 17.95
C GLU A 40 1.86 15.87 19.05
N ALA A 41 1.65 14.61 18.67
CA ALA A 41 1.42 13.49 19.57
C ALA A 41 2.70 12.75 20.00
N ASP A 42 3.89 13.30 19.71
CA ASP A 42 5.20 12.70 20.04
C ASP A 42 5.45 11.34 19.35
N ILE A 43 4.96 11.18 18.11
CA ILE A 43 5.17 9.98 17.28
C ILE A 43 6.06 10.33 16.09
N HIS A 44 7.25 9.73 16.05
CA HIS A 44 8.36 10.16 15.18
C HIS A 44 8.80 9.14 14.12
N VAL A 45 8.06 8.03 13.97
CA VAL A 45 8.37 7.00 12.96
C VAL A 45 7.10 6.69 12.17
N VAL A 46 7.15 6.86 10.86
CA VAL A 46 6.04 6.57 9.96
C VAL A 46 6.50 5.67 8.82
N CYS A 47 6.05 4.42 8.85
CA CYS A 47 6.22 3.48 7.75
C CYS A 47 5.16 3.75 6.67
N TYR A 48 5.60 3.80 5.41
CA TYR A 48 4.73 3.94 4.24
C TYR A 48 5.28 3.11 3.07
N ASN A 49 4.48 2.95 2.02
CA ASN A 49 4.92 2.35 0.77
C ASN A 49 4.39 3.13 -0.43
N PHE A 50 4.98 2.90 -1.60
CA PHE A 50 4.55 3.49 -2.88
C PHE A 50 4.24 2.41 -3.93
N MET A 51 3.67 1.28 -3.49
CA MET A 51 3.30 0.17 -4.38
C MET A 51 1.99 0.51 -5.12
N PRO A 52 1.96 0.41 -6.47
CA PRO A 52 0.76 0.72 -7.25
C PRO A 52 -0.24 -0.43 -7.20
N VAL A 53 -1.54 -0.11 -7.10
CA VAL A 53 -2.69 -1.04 -7.11
C VAL A 53 -2.74 -2.01 -5.92
N PHE A 54 -1.71 -2.83 -5.74
CA PHE A 54 -1.56 -3.82 -4.67
C PHE A 54 -0.39 -3.46 -3.76
N ASP A 55 -0.54 -3.72 -2.46
CA ASP A 55 0.57 -3.72 -1.51
C ASP A 55 1.37 -5.04 -1.66
N TRP A 56 1.76 -5.67 -0.55
CA TRP A 56 2.46 -6.93 -0.58
C TRP A 56 1.55 -8.06 -1.10
N THR A 57 2.07 -8.86 -2.03
CA THR A 57 1.30 -9.92 -2.67
C THR A 57 1.83 -11.30 -2.30
N ARG A 58 0.92 -12.25 -2.05
CA ARG A 58 1.18 -13.68 -1.83
C ARG A 58 0.20 -14.48 -2.67
N SER A 59 0.58 -15.70 -3.04
CA SER A 59 -0.31 -16.63 -3.75
C SER A 59 -0.84 -17.74 -2.85
N GLU A 60 -0.28 -17.88 -1.65
CA GLU A 60 -0.63 -18.92 -0.68
C GLU A 60 -0.39 -18.40 0.74
N LEU A 61 -1.42 -18.47 1.59
CA LEU A 61 -1.40 -17.87 2.93
C LEU A 61 -1.11 -18.87 4.06
N ALA A 62 -1.11 -20.17 3.77
CA ALA A 62 -0.95 -21.22 4.76
C ALA A 62 -0.19 -22.43 4.20
N ARG A 63 0.99 -22.21 3.59
CA ARG A 63 1.81 -23.30 3.08
C ARG A 63 2.37 -24.11 4.24
N GLU A 64 1.96 -25.36 4.35
CA GLU A 64 2.46 -26.27 5.38
C GLU A 64 3.94 -26.64 5.13
N ARG A 65 4.72 -26.62 6.21
CA ARG A 65 6.13 -27.03 6.25
C ARG A 65 6.23 -28.43 6.83
N ALA A 66 7.36 -29.09 6.62
CA ALA A 66 7.59 -30.47 7.09
C ALA A 66 7.48 -30.62 8.63
N ASP A 67 7.59 -29.53 9.39
CA ASP A 67 7.44 -29.50 10.84
C ASP A 67 5.98 -29.21 11.30
N GLY A 68 5.03 -29.09 10.37
CA GLY A 68 3.62 -28.78 10.62
C GLY A 68 3.31 -27.30 10.80
N SER A 69 4.31 -26.40 10.72
CA SER A 69 4.07 -24.95 10.72
C SER A 69 3.53 -24.46 9.36
N THR A 70 2.86 -23.31 9.35
CA THR A 70 2.40 -22.66 8.10
C THR A 70 3.18 -21.40 7.80
N VAL A 71 3.47 -21.14 6.53
CA VAL A 71 4.12 -19.91 6.06
C VAL A 71 3.36 -19.25 4.90
N LEU A 72 3.60 -17.96 4.70
CA LEU A 72 3.20 -17.25 3.49
C LEU A 72 4.13 -17.62 2.33
N ALA A 73 3.59 -17.82 1.13
CA ALA A 73 4.39 -18.11 -0.06
C ALA A 73 3.93 -17.33 -1.29
N TYR A 74 4.85 -17.21 -2.25
CA TYR A 74 4.61 -16.67 -3.58
C TYR A 74 4.98 -17.73 -4.60
N ASN A 75 4.09 -17.98 -5.55
CA ASN A 75 4.28 -18.88 -6.68
C ASN A 75 3.88 -18.15 -7.96
N GLN A 76 4.85 -17.95 -8.85
CA GLN A 76 4.64 -17.26 -10.12
C GLN A 76 3.60 -17.96 -10.99
N ASP A 77 3.63 -19.31 -11.07
CA ASP A 77 2.67 -20.07 -11.89
C ASP A 77 1.22 -19.83 -11.44
N THR A 78 1.01 -19.68 -10.13
CA THR A 78 -0.32 -19.38 -9.57
C THR A 78 -0.75 -17.96 -9.92
N VAL A 79 0.18 -17.00 -9.89
CA VAL A 79 -0.09 -15.60 -10.24
C VAL A 79 -0.40 -15.47 -11.73
N ASP A 80 0.33 -16.17 -12.59
CA ASP A 80 0.13 -16.16 -14.05
C ASP A 80 -1.23 -16.75 -14.47
N MET A 81 -1.85 -17.57 -13.61
CA MET A 81 -3.20 -18.12 -13.81
C MET A 81 -4.32 -17.16 -13.40
N ILE A 82 -4.00 -16.04 -12.75
CA ILE A 82 -5.01 -15.06 -12.32
C ILE A 82 -5.61 -14.40 -13.56
N ASP A 83 -6.92 -14.57 -13.73
CA ASP A 83 -7.67 -13.82 -14.72
C ASP A 83 -8.01 -12.43 -14.15
N PRO A 84 -7.50 -11.33 -14.75
CA PRO A 84 -7.80 -9.98 -14.29
C PRO A 84 -9.30 -9.63 -14.31
N GLU A 85 -10.07 -10.23 -15.21
CA GLU A 85 -11.51 -9.99 -15.33
C GLU A 85 -12.32 -10.73 -14.26
N HIS A 86 -11.80 -11.84 -13.73
CA HIS A 86 -12.41 -12.66 -12.67
C HIS A 86 -11.53 -12.68 -11.40
N MET A 87 -10.86 -11.57 -11.12
CA MET A 87 -9.80 -11.54 -10.12
C MET A 87 -10.30 -11.87 -8.70
N LYS A 88 -11.53 -11.48 -8.35
CA LYS A 88 -12.16 -11.82 -7.05
C LYS A 88 -12.25 -13.33 -6.83
N GLU A 89 -12.64 -14.08 -7.85
CA GLU A 89 -12.79 -15.53 -7.78
C GLU A 89 -11.42 -16.21 -7.69
N SER A 90 -10.44 -15.69 -8.42
CA SER A 90 -9.05 -16.16 -8.37
C SER A 90 -8.44 -15.96 -6.98
N VAL A 91 -8.65 -14.79 -6.38
CA VAL A 91 -8.16 -14.43 -5.04
C VAL A 91 -8.81 -15.27 -3.95
N ALA A 92 -10.14 -15.46 -4.00
CA ALA A 92 -10.85 -16.28 -3.02
C ALA A 92 -10.37 -17.75 -3.02
N LYS A 93 -9.98 -18.29 -4.18
CA LYS A 93 -9.40 -19.65 -4.29
C LYS A 93 -7.99 -19.72 -3.69
N MET A 94 -7.18 -18.68 -3.84
CA MET A 94 -5.80 -18.62 -3.34
C MET A 94 -5.71 -18.35 -1.84
N SER A 95 -6.70 -17.66 -1.27
CA SER A 95 -6.62 -17.15 0.09
C SER A 95 -7.08 -18.13 1.16
N ASN A 96 -7.52 -19.34 0.81
CA ASN A 96 -8.01 -20.38 1.72
C ASN A 96 -9.03 -19.84 2.76
N GLY A 97 -9.90 -18.92 2.35
CA GLY A 97 -10.90 -18.28 3.21
C GLY A 97 -10.43 -17.06 4.02
N PHE A 98 -9.16 -16.66 3.92
CA PHE A 98 -8.65 -15.43 4.52
C PHE A 98 -8.74 -14.24 3.56
N VAL A 99 -8.72 -13.02 4.09
CA VAL A 99 -8.58 -11.79 3.29
C VAL A 99 -7.09 -11.54 3.08
N MET A 100 -6.65 -11.40 1.83
CA MET A 100 -5.27 -11.01 1.54
C MET A 100 -5.10 -9.51 1.80
N PRO A 101 -4.06 -9.08 2.53
CA PRO A 101 -3.77 -7.65 2.70
C PRO A 101 -3.36 -7.01 1.38
N GLY A 102 -3.93 -5.85 1.06
CA GLY A 102 -3.86 -5.23 -0.26
C GLY A 102 -4.88 -5.75 -1.27
N TRP A 103 -5.72 -6.71 -0.87
CA TRP A 103 -6.78 -7.35 -1.67
C TRP A 103 -8.15 -7.24 -0.98
N GLU A 104 -8.37 -6.15 -0.26
CA GLU A 104 -9.59 -5.89 0.47
C GLU A 104 -10.79 -5.85 -0.51
N PRO A 105 -11.98 -6.33 -0.12
CA PRO A 105 -13.15 -6.37 -1.00
C PRO A 105 -13.48 -5.04 -1.67
N GLU A 106 -13.32 -3.93 -0.95
CA GLU A 106 -13.55 -2.56 -1.42
C GLU A 106 -12.54 -2.14 -2.51
N ARG A 107 -11.29 -2.58 -2.40
CA ARG A 107 -10.27 -2.38 -3.45
C ARG A 107 -10.57 -3.26 -4.67
N LEU A 108 -11.00 -4.49 -4.44
CA LEU A 108 -11.40 -5.42 -5.51
C LEU A 108 -12.61 -4.92 -6.31
N ASP A 109 -13.54 -4.18 -5.68
CA ASP A 109 -14.66 -3.54 -6.36
C ASP A 109 -14.21 -2.43 -7.34
N ARG A 110 -13.12 -1.73 -7.03
CA ARG A 110 -12.57 -0.63 -7.84
C ARG A 110 -11.39 -1.03 -8.71
N LEU A 111 -11.07 -2.31 -8.78
CA LEU A 111 -9.83 -2.76 -9.37
C LEU A 111 -9.71 -2.46 -10.88
N LYS A 112 -10.82 -2.61 -11.61
CA LYS A 112 -10.88 -2.25 -13.04
C LYS A 112 -10.65 -0.75 -13.25
N GLU A 113 -11.23 0.09 -12.38
CA GLU A 113 -11.01 1.53 -12.40
C GLU A 113 -9.54 1.86 -12.11
N LEU A 114 -8.94 1.21 -11.10
CA LEU A 114 -7.53 1.39 -10.78
C LEU A 114 -6.62 1.00 -11.96
N PHE A 115 -6.82 -0.16 -12.59
CA PHE A 115 -6.01 -0.53 -13.76
C PHE A 115 -6.14 0.48 -14.90
N GLU A 116 -7.35 0.98 -15.15
CA GLU A 116 -7.57 2.03 -16.16
C GLU A 116 -6.87 3.34 -15.78
N MET A 117 -6.88 3.73 -14.51
CA MET A 117 -6.19 4.94 -14.04
C MET A 117 -4.66 4.81 -14.14
N TYR A 118 -4.11 3.62 -13.92
CA TYR A 118 -2.67 3.36 -13.97
C TYR A 118 -2.15 3.00 -15.39
N LYS A 119 -3.02 2.84 -16.39
CA LYS A 119 -2.63 2.31 -17.72
C LYS A 119 -1.51 3.09 -18.42
N ASP A 120 -1.45 4.40 -18.19
CA ASP A 120 -0.46 5.32 -18.77
C ASP A 120 0.59 5.78 -17.74
N VAL A 121 0.73 5.02 -16.63
CA VAL A 121 1.74 5.26 -15.58
C VAL A 121 2.84 4.23 -15.72
N ASP A 122 3.94 4.64 -16.34
CA ASP A 122 5.16 3.84 -16.39
C ASP A 122 6.04 4.04 -15.14
N ALA A 123 7.17 3.33 -15.10
CA ALA A 123 8.09 3.39 -13.98
C ALA A 123 8.70 4.79 -13.78
N GLU A 124 8.95 5.54 -14.85
CA GLU A 124 9.53 6.88 -14.77
C GLU A 124 8.52 7.87 -14.19
N LYS A 125 7.27 7.84 -14.68
CA LYS A 125 6.19 8.66 -14.15
C LYS A 125 5.90 8.34 -12.69
N LEU A 126 5.82 7.05 -12.33
CA LEU A 126 5.60 6.63 -10.94
C LEU A 126 6.72 7.12 -10.02
N PHE A 127 7.99 7.03 -10.48
CA PHE A 127 9.13 7.51 -9.73
C PHE A 127 9.12 9.04 -9.56
N ASN A 128 8.79 9.79 -10.61
CA ASN A 128 8.67 11.25 -10.53
C ASN A 128 7.55 11.68 -9.58
N ASN A 129 6.43 10.96 -9.56
CA ASN A 129 5.36 11.20 -8.59
C ASN A 129 5.79 10.90 -7.14
N LEU A 130 6.60 9.87 -6.93
CA LEU A 130 7.21 9.60 -5.63
C LEU A 130 8.13 10.76 -5.21
N VAL A 131 9.00 11.25 -6.10
CA VAL A 131 9.87 12.39 -5.82
C VAL A 131 9.03 13.62 -5.43
N TYR A 132 7.99 13.94 -6.20
CA TYR A 132 7.08 15.05 -5.91
C TYR A 132 6.43 14.93 -4.53
N PHE A 133 5.94 13.74 -4.18
CA PHE A 133 5.40 13.45 -2.86
C PHE A 133 6.42 13.66 -1.74
N LEU A 134 7.64 13.14 -1.91
CA LEU A 134 8.71 13.23 -0.90
C LEU A 134 9.18 14.67 -0.68
N GLU A 135 9.35 15.44 -1.76
CA GLU A 135 9.71 16.86 -1.69
C GLU A 135 8.63 17.67 -0.95
N ALA A 136 7.35 17.35 -1.15
CA ALA A 136 6.25 18.03 -0.49
C ALA A 136 6.15 17.72 1.01
N ILE A 137 6.36 16.47 1.43
CA ILE A 137 6.27 16.09 2.86
C ILE A 137 7.57 16.35 3.64
N GLY A 138 8.72 16.46 2.96
CA GLY A 138 10.03 16.65 3.59
C GLY A 138 10.06 17.75 4.67
N PRO A 139 9.57 18.97 4.38
CA PRO A 139 9.57 20.07 5.35
C PRO A 139 8.77 19.79 6.62
N VAL A 140 7.65 19.06 6.55
CA VAL A 140 6.88 18.71 7.75
C VAL A 140 7.57 17.59 8.53
N CYS A 141 8.16 16.61 7.85
CA CYS A 141 8.94 15.58 8.50
C CYS A 141 10.13 16.17 9.28
N GLU A 142 10.87 17.09 8.67
CA GLU A 142 11.98 17.81 9.32
C GLU A 142 11.52 18.63 10.53
N LYS A 143 10.39 19.35 10.39
CA LYS A 143 9.83 20.18 11.47
C LYS A 143 9.47 19.38 12.73
N TYR A 144 8.95 18.17 12.56
CA TYR A 144 8.46 17.32 13.67
C TYR A 144 9.38 16.13 13.99
N ASP A 145 10.61 16.10 13.45
CA ASP A 145 11.56 14.98 13.60
C ASP A 145 10.95 13.61 13.24
N ILE A 146 10.12 13.56 12.20
CA ILE A 146 9.51 12.31 11.72
C ILE A 146 10.46 11.65 10.71
N LYS A 147 10.64 10.34 10.87
CA LYS A 147 11.44 9.46 10.00
C LYS A 147 10.57 8.50 9.21
#